data_AF-A0A379MRW1-F1
#
_entry.id   AF-A0A379MRW1-F1
#
_cell.length_a   1.000
_cell.length_b   1.000
_cell.length_c   1.000
_cell.angle_alpha   90.00
_cell.angle_beta   90.00
_cell.angle_gamma   90.00
#
_symmetry.space_group_name_H-M   'P 1'
#
loop_
_entity.id
_entity.type
_entity.pdbx_description
1 polymer ?
#
loop_
_entity_poly.entity_id
_entity_poly.type
_entity_poly.pdbx_seq_one_letter_code
_entity_poly.pdbx_strand_id
1 'polypeptide(L)' 'MEKTLRGKKRKERIRRIRANLIRGDINMIAARAEVSRVWVSCVLGGEGVSEKVLRAAEELIAERKRTLN' A
#
# COMPACT_ATOMS: atom_id res chain seq x y z
N MET A 1 24.43 8.52 3.37
CA MET A 1 23.30 8.91 4.24
C MET A 1 21.92 8.88 3.54
N GLU A 2 21.82 9.09 2.22
CA GLU A 2 20.53 9.09 1.48
C GLU A 2 19.75 7.75 1.46
N LYS A 3 20.44 6.61 1.38
CA LYS A 3 19.78 5.28 1.35
C LYS A 3 18.95 5.02 2.62
N THR A 4 19.42 5.51 3.76
CA THR A 4 18.76 5.38 5.07
C THR A 4 17.47 6.20 5.14
N LEU A 5 17.47 7.41 4.57
CA LEU A 5 16.30 8.30 4.54
C LEU A 5 15.20 7.77 3.63
N ARG A 6 15.55 7.23 2.44
CA ARG A 6 14.59 6.59 1.53
C ARG A 6 13.93 5.37 2.17
N GLY A 7 14.69 4.55 2.88
CA GLY A 7 14.14 3.41 3.64
C GLY A 7 13.17 3.84 4.74
N LYS A 8 13.50 4.88 5.51
CA LYS A 8 12.62 5.43 6.56
C LYS A 8 11.31 6.00 6.00
N LYS A 9 11.38 6.82 4.94
CA LYS A 9 10.19 7.38 4.27
C LYS A 9 9.27 6.28 3.73
N ARG A 10 9.84 5.22 3.15
CA ARG A 10 9.07 4.07 2.67
C ARG A 10 8.37 3.32 3.79
N LYS A 11 9.08 3.01 4.88
CA LYS A 11 8.49 2.33 6.04
C LYS A 11 7.33 3.13 6.63
N GLU A 12 7.48 4.45 6.71
CA GLU A 12 6.42 5.35 7.16
C GLU A 12 5.21 5.34 6.21
N ARG A 13 5.44 5.37 4.90
CA ARG A 13 4.37 5.26 3.89
C ARG A 13 3.59 3.95 4.04
N ILE A 14 4.30 2.82 4.13
CA ILE A 14 3.68 1.49 4.33
C ILE A 14 2.90 1.45 5.65
N ARG A 15 3.45 2.02 6.73
CA ARG A 15 2.77 2.10 8.03
C ARG A 15 1.44 2.86 7.92
N ARG A 16 1.42 4.01 7.23
CA ARG A 16 0.20 4.81 7.01
C ARG A 16 -0.83 4.07 6.18
N ILE A 17 -0.41 3.42 5.11
CA ILE A 17 -1.29 2.59 4.28
C ILE A 17 -1.94 1.51 5.16
N ARG A 18 -1.13 0.70 5.85
CA ARG A 18 -1.64 -0.40 6.71
C ARG A 18 -2.62 0.06 7.78
N ALA A 19 -2.40 1.23 8.38
CA ALA A 19 -3.29 1.77 9.41
C ALA A 19 -4.69 2.13 8.88
N ASN A 20 -4.85 2.29 7.56
CA ASN A 20 -6.11 2.66 6.91
C ASN A 20 -6.71 1.53 6.05
N LEU A 21 -6.04 0.37 5.95
CA LEU A 21 -6.58 -0.78 5.23
C LEU A 21 -7.61 -1.52 6.08
N ILE A 22 -8.69 -1.96 5.43
CA ILE A 22 -9.72 -2.79 6.04
C ILE A 22 -9.72 -4.19 5.44
N ARG A 23 -10.50 -5.09 6.05
CA ARG A 23 -10.67 -6.46 5.56
C ARG A 23 -11.21 -6.44 4.12
N GLY A 24 -10.50 -7.11 3.21
CA GLY A 24 -10.86 -7.18 1.79
C GLY A 24 -10.01 -6.29 0.87
N ASP A 25 -9.36 -5.26 1.40
CA ASP A 25 -8.58 -4.30 0.59
C ASP A 25 -7.43 -4.95 -0.16
N ILE A 26 -6.79 -5.97 0.42
CA ILE A 26 -5.69 -6.70 -0.24
C ILE A 26 -6.13 -7.26 -1.59
N ASN A 27 -7.37 -7.78 -1.70
CA ASN A 27 -7.89 -8.31 -2.96
C ASN A 27 -8.19 -7.19 -3.96
N MET A 28 -8.74 -6.06 -3.49
CA MET A 28 -9.02 -4.90 -4.35
C MET A 28 -7.72 -4.28 -4.89
N ILE A 29 -6.71 -4.16 -4.04
CA ILE A 29 -5.38 -3.66 -4.42
C ILE A 29 -4.73 -4.61 -5.41
N ALA A 30 -4.81 -5.92 -5.18
CA ALA A 30 -4.28 -6.93 -6.09
C ALA A 30 -4.92 -6.83 -7.49
N ALA A 31 -6.25 -6.66 -7.56
CA ALA A 31 -6.97 -6.46 -8.81
C ALA A 31 -6.55 -5.15 -9.51
N ARG A 32 -6.50 -4.02 -8.79
CA ARG A 32 -6.08 -2.71 -9.36
C ARG A 32 -4.64 -2.72 -9.85
N ALA A 33 -3.76 -3.40 -9.13
CA ALA A 33 -2.34 -3.48 -9.47
C ALA A 33 -2.02 -4.64 -10.43
N GLU A 34 -2.99 -5.49 -10.79
CA GLU A 34 -2.82 -6.68 -11.63
C GLU A 34 -1.70 -7.61 -11.14
N VAL A 35 -1.69 -7.87 -9.84
CA VAL A 35 -0.69 -8.72 -9.16
C VAL A 35 -1.36 -9.70 -8.22
N SER A 36 -0.62 -10.68 -7.72
CA SER A 36 -1.14 -11.62 -6.74
C SER A 36 -1.37 -10.96 -5.37
N ARG A 37 -2.38 -11.42 -4.63
CA ARG A 37 -2.62 -11.04 -3.22
C ARG A 37 -1.41 -11.28 -2.32
N VAL A 38 -0.62 -12.31 -2.62
CA VAL A 38 0.59 -12.66 -1.87
C VAL A 38 1.63 -11.55 -2.06
N TRP A 39 1.81 -11.08 -3.30
CA TRP A 39 2.73 -9.98 -3.57
C TRP A 39 2.32 -8.68 -2.88
N VAL A 40 1.02 -8.36 -2.87
CA VAL A 40 0.50 -7.23 -2.10
C VAL A 40 0.83 -7.37 -0.61
N SER A 41 0.64 -8.56 -0.03
CA SER A 41 0.99 -8.84 1.37
C SER A 41 2.49 -8.66 1.64
N CYS A 42 3.38 -9.14 0.76
CA CYS A 42 4.83 -8.95 0.91
C CYS A 42 5.21 -7.45 0.88
N VAL A 43 4.72 -6.70 -0.11
CA VAL A 43 5.01 -5.26 -0.24
C VAL A 43 4.52 -4.48 0.97
N LEU A 44 3.31 -4.77 1.46
CA LEU A 44 2.77 -4.15 2.67
C LEU A 44 3.44 -4.67 3.95
N GLY A 45 4.00 -5.87 3.94
CA GLY A 45 4.87 -6.41 4.98
C GLY A 45 6.24 -5.72 5.05
N GLY A 46 6.61 -4.97 4.00
CA GLY A 46 7.93 -4.35 3.86
C GLY A 46 8.96 -5.24 3.17
N GLU A 47 8.52 -6.39 2.66
CA GLU A 47 9.32 -7.34 1.88
C GLU A 47 9.19 -6.98 0.41
N GLY A 48 10.15 -6.21 -0.10
CA GLY A 48 10.17 -5.75 -1.48
C GLY A 48 9.53 -4.38 -1.68
N VAL A 49 9.42 -3.97 -2.95
CA VAL A 49 8.94 -2.64 -3.34
C VAL A 49 8.11 -2.78 -4.60
N SER A 50 6.87 -2.30 -4.55
CA SER A 50 6.08 -2.09 -5.75
C SER A 50 5.33 -0.78 -5.62
N GLU A 51 5.78 0.22 -6.38
CA GLU A 51 5.10 1.51 -6.44
C GLU A 51 3.66 1.36 -6.99
N LYS A 52 3.41 0.39 -7.88
CA LYS A 52 2.07 0.06 -8.38
C LYS A 52 1.14 -0.37 -7.23
N VAL A 53 1.60 -1.27 -6.35
CA VAL A 53 0.84 -1.71 -5.18
C VAL A 53 0.61 -0.55 -4.19
N LEU A 54 1.65 0.24 -3.89
CA LEU A 54 1.52 1.35 -2.93
C LEU A 54 0.56 2.43 -3.45
N ARG A 55 0.61 2.77 -4.75
CA ARG A 55 -0.33 3.72 -5.36
C ARG A 55 -1.76 3.19 -5.36
N ALA A 56 -1.98 1.95 -5.78
CA ALA A 56 -3.31 1.34 -5.77
C ALA A 56 -3.94 1.33 -4.36
N ALA A 57 -3.12 1.09 -3.32
CA ALA A 57 -3.56 1.17 -1.93
C ALA A 57 -3.92 2.60 -1.50
N GLU A 58 -3.11 3.60 -1.88
CA GLU A 58 -3.39 5.01 -1.60
C GLU A 58 -4.66 5.50 -2.30
N GLU A 59 -4.85 5.13 -3.57
CA GLU A 59 -6.05 5.45 -4.34
C GLU A 59 -7.30 4.84 -3.71
N LEU A 60 -7.24 3.57 -3.28
CA LEU A 60 -8.36 2.90 -2.62
C LEU A 60 -8.74 3.61 -1.31
N ILE A 61 -7.74 3.99 -0.50
CA ILE A 61 -7.97 4.73 0.75
C ILE A 61 -8.54 6.12 0.46
N ALA A 62 -8.02 6.83 -0.54
CA ALA A 62 -8.47 8.17 -0.91
C ALA A 62 -9.92 8.17 -1.43
N GLU A 63 -10.26 7.19 -2.27
CA GLU A 63 -11.62 7.00 -2.78
C GLU A 63 -12.61 6.76 -1.64
N ARG A 64 -12.27 5.87 -0.70
CA ARG A 64 -13.10 5.61 0.48
C ARG A 64 -13.35 6.87 1.33
N LYS A 65 -12.32 7.71 1.51
CA LYS A 65 -12.47 8.99 2.24
C LYS A 65 -13.40 9.96 1.52
N ARG A 66 -13.44 9.94 0.18
CA ARG A 66 -14.36 10.78 -0.60
C ARG A 66 -15.80 10.29 -0.50
N THR A 67 -16.04 8.99 -0.43
CA THR A 67 -17.39 8.42 -0.30
C THR A 67 -18.01 8.65 1.09
N LEU A 68 -17.19 8.88 2.11
CA LEU A 68 -17.64 9.12 3.49
C LEU A 68 -17.88 10.61 3.82
N ASN A 69 -17.53 11.52 2.91
CA ASN A 69 -17.77 12.96 3.00
C ASN A 69 -18.98 13.35 2.15
#